data_AF-A0AAQ3MZN8-F1
#
_entry.id   AF-A0AAQ3MZN8-F1
#
_cell.length_a   1.000
_cell.length_b   1.000
_cell.length_c   1.000
_cell.angle_alpha   90.00
_cell.angle_beta   90.00
_cell.angle_gamma   90.00
#
_symmetry.space_group_name_H-M   'P 1'
#
loop_
_entity.id
_entity.type
_entity.pdbx_description
1 polymer ?
#
loop_
_entity_poly.entity_id
_entity_poly.type
_entity_poly.pdbx_seq_one_letter_code
_entity_poly.pdbx_strand_id
1 'polypeptide(L)'
;MEERGNQLKHKEEEEIVCLDASFFVDDNYQLTKFTFDSQDIQLFCLHSASRQLVWPGAMLLNDYLSKNVKMLQGCTVIELGSGVGITGILCSRFCHKVVMTDHNEEVLKILKKNIELHSCPENVSSISHELVAEKLEWGNTGQINEILRKHPGGFDFILGADIYILYSSIPMLFDSVRQLLRAREGRKCKFILAYVSRAKTHHGLDIGKIKNMQEREHIFMDEFRLFLLEQKESRPRTFWVSSSHSASSSTLTKTQNLNDSPTVLPEKKRRAKASNTQFKENWLASLSYPFPEKTHLLNCEHDPTQQNDGSKWVLGIDPDVSGAVALLKTNGSVCSAQVFDSPYVKILVGQKNRTRRRLDAKSVVQLLRSFEAPIGTTAYIEQSLPFPQDGKQGWWSGGFGYGLWIGILVASGFSVIPVPSFTWKAKFELSGSMTSKDDSRRLASTLFPSLTSMLSRKKDHGRAEALLIAAYGQDQSKSLEPSFCDTVHNFET
;
A
#
# COMPACT_ATOMS: atom_id res chain seq x y z
N MET A 1 -38.23 -65.50 4.74
CA MET A 1 -36.92 -66.12 4.52
C MET A 1 -36.18 -65.22 3.56
N GLU A 2 -35.47 -64.25 4.10
CA GLU A 2 -34.04 -64.35 4.50
C GLU A 2 -33.20 -63.81 3.33
N GLU A 3 -32.69 -62.60 3.42
CA GLU A 3 -31.48 -62.19 4.15
C GLU A 3 -30.27 -62.09 3.20
N ARG A 4 -29.43 -61.07 3.50
CA ARG A 4 -28.09 -60.75 2.97
C ARG A 4 -28.09 -59.84 1.73
N GLY A 5 -27.51 -58.64 1.77
CA GLY A 5 -26.56 -58.09 2.72
C GLY A 5 -26.57 -56.57 2.76
N ASN A 6 -26.69 -56.07 3.97
CA ASN A 6 -26.41 -54.70 4.37
C ASN A 6 -24.89 -54.51 4.42
N GLN A 7 -24.34 -53.58 3.64
CA GLN A 7 -23.07 -52.94 3.97
C GLN A 7 -23.22 -51.43 3.80
N LEU A 8 -23.36 -50.78 4.94
CA LEU A 8 -23.27 -49.34 5.14
C LEU A 8 -21.98 -48.80 4.51
N LYS A 9 -22.12 -47.89 3.55
CA LYS A 9 -21.10 -46.88 3.28
C LYS A 9 -21.61 -45.56 3.83
N HIS A 10 -21.28 -45.30 5.10
CA HIS A 10 -21.18 -43.92 5.57
C HIS A 10 -20.11 -43.24 4.71
N LYS A 11 -20.55 -42.43 3.74
CA LYS A 11 -19.71 -41.37 3.21
C LYS A 11 -19.79 -40.25 4.22
N GLU A 12 -18.76 -40.13 5.03
CA GLU A 12 -18.43 -38.84 5.64
C GLU A 12 -18.22 -37.87 4.48
N GLU A 13 -19.21 -37.01 4.23
CA GLU A 13 -19.00 -35.81 3.46
C GLU A 13 -18.09 -34.93 4.32
N GLU A 14 -16.78 -34.95 4.01
CA GLU A 14 -15.86 -33.94 4.50
C GLU A 14 -16.44 -32.57 4.12
N GLU A 15 -17.02 -31.89 5.11
CA GLU A 15 -17.49 -30.53 4.98
C GLU A 15 -16.28 -29.65 4.68
N ILE A 16 -16.03 -29.41 3.38
CA ILE A 16 -15.01 -28.49 2.92
C ILE A 16 -15.41 -27.12 3.44
N VAL A 17 -14.78 -26.67 4.52
CA VAL A 17 -14.85 -25.30 5.02
C VAL A 17 -14.21 -24.39 3.97
N CYS A 18 -15.00 -24.01 2.96
CA CYS A 18 -14.65 -22.94 2.06
C CYS A 18 -14.68 -21.64 2.85
N LEU A 19 -13.52 -21.09 3.18
CA LEU A 19 -13.42 -19.71 3.67
C LEU A 19 -13.99 -18.81 2.56
N ASP A 20 -15.22 -18.35 2.77
CA ASP A 20 -15.91 -17.43 1.88
C ASP A 20 -15.13 -16.11 1.80
N ALA A 21 -15.35 -15.33 0.73
CA ALA A 21 -14.72 -14.03 0.57
C ALA A 21 -15.00 -13.08 1.76
N SER A 22 -16.09 -13.31 2.49
CA SER A 22 -16.40 -12.65 3.77
C SER A 22 -15.34 -12.84 4.85
N PHE A 23 -14.59 -13.96 4.85
CA PHE A 23 -13.53 -14.21 5.84
C PHE A 23 -12.38 -13.19 5.77
N PHE A 24 -12.18 -12.54 4.62
CA PHE A 24 -11.12 -11.54 4.40
C PHE A 24 -11.66 -10.10 4.30
N VAL A 25 -12.97 -9.90 4.48
CA VAL A 25 -13.54 -8.57 4.63
C VAL A 25 -13.48 -8.23 6.11
N ASP A 26 -12.58 -7.31 6.47
CA ASP A 26 -12.61 -6.72 7.80
C ASP A 26 -13.83 -5.81 7.88
N ASP A 27 -14.89 -6.30 8.52
CA ASP A 27 -16.13 -5.57 8.81
C ASP A 27 -16.19 -5.11 10.27
N ASN A 28 -15.08 -5.20 11.00
CA ASN A 28 -14.95 -4.74 12.38
C ASN A 28 -14.81 -3.21 12.45
N TYR A 29 -15.76 -2.52 11.81
CA TYR A 29 -15.84 -1.08 11.83
C TYR A 29 -16.08 -0.58 13.23
N GLN A 30 -15.28 0.40 13.62
CA GLN A 30 -15.41 1.06 14.90
C GLN A 30 -16.04 2.42 14.67
N LEU A 31 -17.05 2.74 15.49
CA LEU A 31 -17.65 4.06 15.49
C LEU A 31 -16.62 5.06 16.02
N THR A 32 -16.15 5.95 15.15
CA THR A 32 -15.08 6.90 15.47
C THR A 32 -15.62 8.33 15.36
N LYS A 33 -15.30 9.16 16.35
CA LYS A 33 -15.67 10.58 16.39
C LYS A 33 -14.53 11.44 15.84
N PHE A 34 -14.87 12.33 14.92
CA PHE A 34 -13.99 13.34 14.33
C PHE A 34 -14.59 14.72 14.59
N THR A 35 -13.75 15.69 14.92
CA THR A 35 -14.18 17.07 15.19
C THR A 35 -13.47 18.00 14.22
N PHE A 36 -14.24 18.77 13.46
CA PHE A 36 -13.75 19.79 12.54
C PHE A 36 -14.39 21.13 12.91
N ASP A 37 -13.61 22.04 13.48
CA ASP A 37 -14.13 23.26 14.11
C ASP A 37 -15.25 22.91 15.13
N SER A 38 -16.46 23.44 14.96
CA SER A 38 -17.65 23.18 15.78
C SER A 38 -18.43 21.92 15.38
N GLN A 39 -17.94 21.16 14.40
CA GLN A 39 -18.66 20.04 13.79
C GLN A 39 -18.14 18.69 14.28
N ASP A 40 -18.96 18.01 15.08
CA ASP A 40 -18.70 16.65 15.54
C ASP A 40 -19.33 15.62 14.60
N ILE A 41 -18.53 14.80 13.92
CA ILE A 41 -18.97 13.75 13.02
C ILE A 41 -18.61 12.39 13.59
N GLN A 42 -19.56 11.46 13.56
CA GLN A 42 -19.31 10.06 13.89
C GLN A 42 -19.50 9.21 12.64
N LEU A 43 -18.63 8.23 12.42
CA LEU A 43 -18.82 7.28 11.33
C LEU A 43 -18.12 5.96 11.65
N PHE A 44 -18.60 4.90 11.04
CA PHE A 44 -17.97 3.59 11.06
C PHE A 44 -16.78 3.59 10.09
N CYS A 45 -15.58 3.32 10.62
CA CYS A 45 -14.36 3.14 9.84
C CYS A 45 -13.45 2.08 10.46
N LEU A 46 -12.55 1.51 9.65
CA LEU A 46 -11.49 0.63 10.14
C LEU A 46 -10.33 1.44 10.70
N HIS A 47 -9.56 0.82 11.61
CA HIS A 47 -8.34 1.38 12.19
C HIS A 47 -7.05 0.85 11.52
N SER A 48 -7.17 -0.10 10.58
CA SER A 48 -6.07 -0.75 9.88
C SER A 48 -6.04 -0.33 8.39
N ALA A 49 -4.86 -0.44 7.76
CA ALA A 49 -4.53 0.13 6.44
C ALA A 49 -5.40 -0.43 5.29
N SER A 50 -6.58 0.14 5.10
CA SER A 50 -7.54 -0.23 4.05
C SER A 50 -8.14 1.02 3.39
N ARG A 51 -8.89 0.81 2.29
CA ARG A 51 -9.68 1.87 1.65
C ARG A 51 -10.81 2.41 2.55
N GLN A 52 -11.06 1.76 3.69
CA GLN A 52 -12.13 2.04 4.64
C GLN A 52 -11.60 2.72 5.91
N LEU A 53 -10.41 3.33 5.83
CA LEU A 53 -9.84 4.26 6.81
C LEU A 53 -10.16 5.70 6.39
N VAL A 54 -10.22 6.62 7.35
CA VAL A 54 -10.19 8.06 7.08
C VAL A 54 -8.78 8.48 6.70
N TRP A 55 -8.59 8.91 5.45
CA TRP A 55 -7.27 9.26 4.93
C TRP A 55 -6.84 10.69 5.33
N PRO A 56 -5.52 10.96 5.47
CA PRO A 56 -5.01 12.27 5.85
C PRO A 56 -5.48 13.43 4.95
N GLY A 57 -5.59 13.22 3.63
CA GLY A 57 -6.11 14.24 2.72
C GLY A 57 -7.57 14.62 3.02
N ALA A 58 -8.38 13.67 3.48
CA ALA A 58 -9.77 13.93 3.86
C ALA A 58 -9.85 14.76 5.15
N MET A 59 -8.95 14.50 6.12
CA MET A 59 -8.83 15.34 7.32
C MET A 59 -8.47 16.79 6.98
N LEU A 60 -7.53 16.99 6.05
CA LEU A 60 -7.13 18.32 5.58
C LEU A 60 -8.28 19.03 4.84
N LEU A 61 -8.98 18.31 3.96
CA LEU A 61 -10.12 18.86 3.24
C LEU A 61 -11.22 19.30 4.22
N ASN A 62 -11.53 18.48 5.20
CA ASN A 62 -12.58 18.76 6.17
C ASN A 62 -12.23 19.92 7.10
N ASP A 63 -10.98 20.07 7.53
CA ASP A 63 -10.52 21.24 8.27
C ASP A 63 -10.69 22.53 7.44
N TYR A 64 -10.41 22.48 6.14
CA TYR A 64 -10.66 23.63 5.26
C TYR A 64 -12.15 23.93 5.07
N LEU A 65 -12.95 22.92 4.77
CA LEU A 65 -14.39 23.08 4.50
C LEU A 65 -15.14 23.58 5.74
N SER A 66 -14.82 23.07 6.92
CA SER A 66 -15.41 23.50 8.20
C SER A 66 -15.10 24.97 8.54
N LYS A 67 -13.95 25.49 8.12
CA LYS A 67 -13.61 26.92 8.26
C LYS A 67 -14.27 27.81 7.21
N ASN A 68 -14.83 27.22 6.15
CA ASN A 68 -15.39 27.94 5.01
C ASN A 68 -16.84 27.54 4.70
N VAL A 69 -17.62 27.19 5.73
CA VAL A 69 -19.01 26.70 5.63
C VAL A 69 -19.91 27.58 4.77
N LYS A 70 -19.72 28.91 4.80
CA LYS A 70 -20.50 29.84 3.97
C LYS A 70 -20.44 29.53 2.48
N MET A 71 -19.37 28.90 1.98
CA MET A 71 -19.27 28.50 0.57
C MET A 71 -20.13 27.29 0.23
N LEU A 72 -20.47 26.46 1.21
CA LEU A 72 -21.19 25.20 1.05
C LEU A 72 -22.70 25.35 1.25
N GLN A 73 -23.14 26.46 1.85
CA GLN A 73 -24.52 26.67 2.25
C GLN A 73 -25.47 26.59 1.05
N GLY A 74 -26.35 25.58 1.06
CA GLY A 74 -27.34 25.37 0.00
C GLY A 74 -26.77 24.83 -1.33
N CYS A 75 -25.48 24.52 -1.40
CA CYS A 75 -24.85 24.01 -2.61
C CYS A 75 -25.16 22.52 -2.87
N THR A 76 -24.92 22.08 -4.10
CA THR A 76 -24.96 20.67 -4.52
C THR A 76 -23.54 20.15 -4.74
N VAL A 77 -23.19 19.03 -4.12
CA VAL A 77 -21.83 18.50 -4.09
C VAL A 77 -21.77 17.08 -4.64
N ILE A 78 -20.74 16.77 -5.41
CA ILE A 78 -20.32 15.39 -5.69
C ILE A 78 -18.92 15.15 -5.14
N GLU A 79 -18.75 14.11 -4.34
CA GLU A 79 -17.44 13.66 -3.88
C GLU A 79 -16.99 12.45 -4.69
N LEU A 80 -15.81 12.56 -5.31
CA LEU A 80 -15.16 11.48 -6.02
C LEU A 80 -14.29 10.69 -5.04
N GLY A 81 -14.44 9.36 -5.04
CA GLY A 81 -13.66 8.45 -4.19
C GLY A 81 -13.85 8.70 -2.69
N SER A 82 -15.10 8.71 -2.23
CA SER A 82 -15.49 9.10 -0.87
C SER A 82 -14.92 8.24 0.26
N GLY A 83 -14.44 7.01 -0.04
CA GLY A 83 -13.96 6.11 1.01
C GLY A 83 -15.06 5.85 2.04
N VAL A 84 -14.82 6.14 3.31
CA VAL A 84 -15.84 6.01 4.38
C VAL A 84 -16.85 7.16 4.46
N GLY A 85 -16.67 8.21 3.65
CA GLY A 85 -17.66 9.30 3.49
C GLY A 85 -17.52 10.47 4.46
N ILE A 86 -16.39 10.62 5.14
CA ILE A 86 -16.21 11.69 6.15
C ILE A 86 -16.40 13.09 5.57
N THR A 87 -15.98 13.35 4.33
CA THR A 87 -16.15 14.64 3.66
C THR A 87 -17.62 14.84 3.28
N GLY A 88 -18.24 13.86 2.62
CA GLY A 88 -19.64 13.96 2.21
C GLY A 88 -20.59 14.16 3.41
N ILE A 89 -20.34 13.48 4.53
CA ILE A 89 -21.11 13.66 5.78
C ILE A 89 -20.89 15.04 6.41
N LEU A 90 -19.68 15.61 6.34
CA LEU A 90 -19.47 16.99 6.77
C LEU A 90 -20.26 17.95 5.88
N CYS A 91 -20.15 17.79 4.56
CA CYS A 91 -20.84 18.63 3.59
C CYS A 91 -22.36 18.56 3.71
N SER A 92 -22.93 17.40 4.07
CA SER A 92 -24.39 17.23 4.16
C SER A 92 -25.05 18.10 5.23
N ARG A 93 -24.28 18.66 6.17
CA ARG A 93 -24.78 19.62 7.17
C ARG A 93 -25.05 21.01 6.64
N PHE A 94 -24.45 21.35 5.51
CA PHE A 94 -24.46 22.71 4.95
C PHE A 94 -25.04 22.73 3.54
N CYS A 95 -24.77 21.68 2.76
CA CYS A 95 -25.21 21.53 1.39
C CYS A 95 -26.66 21.08 1.32
N HIS A 96 -27.38 21.52 0.28
CA HIS A 96 -28.72 21.02 0.00
C HIS A 96 -28.69 19.55 -0.46
N LYS A 97 -27.64 19.17 -1.20
CA LYS A 97 -27.48 17.82 -1.75
C LYS A 97 -26.01 17.41 -1.82
N VAL A 98 -25.72 16.16 -1.46
CA VAL A 98 -24.39 15.56 -1.52
C VAL A 98 -24.48 14.15 -2.11
N VAL A 99 -23.72 13.93 -3.18
CA VAL A 99 -23.56 12.62 -3.83
C VAL A 99 -22.15 12.12 -3.53
N MET A 100 -22.05 11.07 -2.72
CA MET A 100 -20.79 10.37 -2.45
C MET A 100 -20.58 9.25 -3.46
N THR A 101 -19.37 9.10 -4.00
CA THR A 101 -19.11 8.10 -5.03
C THR A 101 -17.86 7.27 -4.77
N ASP A 102 -17.93 5.97 -5.04
CA ASP A 102 -16.77 5.08 -5.14
C ASP A 102 -17.07 3.96 -6.16
N HIS A 103 -16.02 3.33 -6.68
CA HIS A 103 -16.16 2.20 -7.62
C HIS A 103 -16.30 0.86 -6.88
N ASN A 104 -15.82 0.79 -5.64
CA ASN A 104 -15.72 -0.44 -4.88
C ASN A 104 -17.00 -0.73 -4.09
N GLU A 105 -17.64 -1.86 -4.37
CA GLU A 105 -18.91 -2.25 -3.73
C GLU A 105 -18.84 -2.37 -2.21
N GLU A 106 -17.70 -2.79 -1.62
CA GLU A 106 -17.58 -2.83 -0.15
C GLU A 106 -17.47 -1.44 0.45
N VAL A 107 -16.85 -0.51 -0.27
CA VAL A 107 -16.80 0.90 0.12
C VAL A 107 -18.19 1.51 0.04
N LEU A 108 -18.97 1.18 -0.99
CA LEU A 108 -20.37 1.61 -1.10
C LEU A 108 -21.25 1.06 0.03
N LYS A 109 -21.03 -0.19 0.50
CA LYS A 109 -21.76 -0.73 1.67
C LYS A 109 -21.50 0.09 2.94
N ILE A 110 -20.24 0.39 3.25
CA ILE A 110 -19.92 1.19 4.44
C ILE A 110 -20.37 2.66 4.29
N LEU A 111 -20.30 3.23 3.08
CA LEU A 111 -20.86 4.55 2.81
C LEU A 111 -22.35 4.59 3.13
N LYS A 112 -23.14 3.62 2.63
CA LYS A 112 -24.58 3.52 2.92
C LYS A 112 -24.86 3.37 4.42
N LYS A 113 -24.11 2.51 5.12
CA LYS A 113 -24.21 2.36 6.58
C LYS A 113 -23.93 3.68 7.32
N ASN A 114 -22.94 4.45 6.86
CA ASN A 114 -22.64 5.76 7.44
C ASN A 114 -23.69 6.82 7.07
N ILE A 115 -24.32 6.75 5.90
CA ILE A 115 -25.45 7.62 5.55
C ILE A 115 -26.64 7.35 6.47
N GLU A 116 -26.97 6.07 6.70
CA GLU A 116 -28.05 5.65 7.60
C GLU A 116 -27.83 6.16 9.02
N LEU A 117 -26.58 6.15 9.52
CA LEU A 117 -26.23 6.71 10.83
C LEU A 117 -26.58 8.21 10.97
N HIS A 118 -26.53 8.96 9.87
CA HIS A 118 -26.86 10.41 9.85
C HIS A 118 -28.26 10.69 9.28
N SER A 119 -29.04 9.65 8.98
CA SER A 119 -30.42 9.79 8.55
C SER A 119 -31.31 9.93 9.79
N CYS A 120 -31.77 11.15 10.06
CA CYS A 120 -32.56 11.46 11.25
C CYS A 120 -34.03 11.02 11.05
N PRO A 121 -34.63 10.17 11.91
CA PRO A 121 -36.03 9.78 11.78
C PRO A 121 -37.03 10.86 12.27
N GLU A 122 -36.60 11.85 13.06
CA GLU A 122 -37.53 12.64 13.91
C GLU A 122 -37.34 14.17 13.93
N ASN A 123 -36.68 14.82 12.95
CA ASN A 123 -36.65 16.29 12.93
C ASN A 123 -37.17 16.91 11.64
N VAL A 124 -38.41 17.40 11.77
CA VAL A 124 -39.12 18.29 10.85
C VAL A 124 -38.43 19.66 10.86
N SER A 125 -37.35 19.77 10.09
CA SER A 125 -36.92 21.06 9.53
C SER A 125 -37.04 20.94 8.02
N SER A 126 -37.71 21.91 7.39
CA SER A 126 -38.28 21.83 6.03
C SER A 126 -37.27 21.80 4.88
N ILE A 127 -36.01 21.44 5.14
CA ILE A 127 -34.97 21.28 4.13
C ILE A 127 -34.44 19.85 4.26
N SER A 128 -34.94 18.95 3.43
CA SER A 128 -34.37 17.62 3.28
C SER A 128 -32.96 17.76 2.68
N HIS A 129 -31.92 17.60 3.50
CA HIS A 129 -30.55 17.50 3.02
C HIS A 129 -30.36 16.11 2.39
N GLU A 130 -30.33 16.04 1.06
CA GLU A 130 -30.22 14.77 0.35
C GLU A 130 -28.77 14.30 0.35
N LEU A 131 -28.49 13.22 1.09
CA LEU A 131 -27.18 12.56 1.13
C LEU A 131 -27.32 11.15 0.56
N VAL A 132 -26.62 10.88 -0.55
CA VAL A 132 -26.73 9.59 -1.27
C VAL A 132 -25.35 9.03 -1.64
N ALA A 133 -25.28 7.71 -1.82
CA ALA A 133 -24.09 7.02 -2.31
C ALA A 133 -24.38 6.35 -3.67
N GLU A 134 -23.54 6.65 -4.66
CA GLU A 134 -23.66 6.15 -6.04
C GLU A 134 -22.36 5.48 -6.49
N LYS A 135 -22.47 4.49 -7.37
CA LYS A 135 -21.29 3.83 -7.94
C LYS A 135 -20.69 4.70 -9.03
N LEU A 136 -19.38 4.97 -8.93
CA LEU A 136 -18.64 5.65 -9.99
C LEU A 136 -17.23 5.10 -10.13
N GLU A 137 -16.98 4.45 -11.26
CA GLU A 137 -15.66 4.18 -11.80
C GLU A 137 -15.23 5.36 -12.68
N TRP A 138 -14.08 5.95 -12.39
CA TRP A 138 -13.62 7.12 -13.13
C TRP A 138 -13.43 6.82 -14.62
N GLY A 139 -13.87 7.75 -15.46
CA GLY A 139 -13.90 7.68 -16.92
C GLY A 139 -15.04 6.81 -17.47
N ASN A 140 -15.90 6.25 -16.61
CA ASN A 140 -17.10 5.57 -17.04
C ASN A 140 -18.22 6.59 -17.37
N THR A 141 -18.28 7.02 -18.63
CA THR A 141 -19.30 7.95 -19.12
C THR A 141 -20.73 7.47 -18.90
N GLY A 142 -20.99 6.15 -18.95
CA GLY A 142 -22.32 5.59 -18.69
C GLY A 142 -22.80 5.89 -17.27
N GLN A 143 -21.94 5.64 -16.28
CA GLN A 143 -22.25 5.91 -14.86
C GLN A 143 -22.35 7.42 -14.59
N ILE A 144 -21.49 8.24 -15.19
CA ILE A 144 -21.57 9.70 -15.08
C ILE A 144 -22.91 10.22 -15.63
N ASN A 145 -23.32 9.75 -16.81
CA ASN A 145 -24.59 10.14 -17.41
C ASN A 145 -25.79 9.70 -16.57
N GLU A 146 -25.72 8.53 -15.93
CA GLU A 146 -26.77 8.08 -15.00
C GLU A 146 -26.88 9.00 -13.78
N ILE A 147 -25.75 9.38 -13.18
CA ILE A 147 -25.70 10.34 -12.08
C ILE A 147 -26.27 11.69 -12.54
N LEU A 148 -25.83 12.22 -13.69
CA LEU A 148 -26.33 13.48 -14.22
C LEU A 148 -27.82 13.45 -14.58
N ARG A 149 -28.35 12.28 -14.99
CA ARG A 149 -29.80 12.09 -15.21
C ARG A 149 -30.58 12.21 -13.90
N LYS A 150 -30.05 11.69 -12.78
CA LYS A 150 -30.61 11.87 -11.44
C LYS A 150 -30.42 13.29 -10.91
N HIS A 151 -29.41 14.00 -11.41
CA HIS A 151 -29.00 15.35 -10.97
C HIS A 151 -28.84 16.32 -12.16
N PRO A 152 -29.94 16.69 -12.85
CA PRO A 152 -29.87 17.45 -14.10
C PRO A 152 -29.33 18.88 -13.93
N GLY A 153 -29.34 19.43 -12.70
CA GLY A 153 -28.75 20.73 -12.39
C GLY A 153 -27.23 20.73 -12.22
N GLY A 154 -26.58 19.56 -12.32
CA GLY A 154 -25.15 19.38 -12.07
C GLY A 154 -24.78 19.64 -10.61
N PHE A 155 -23.51 19.98 -10.38
CA PHE A 155 -22.93 20.19 -9.04
C PHE A 155 -22.27 21.57 -8.95
N ASP A 156 -22.39 22.23 -7.79
CA ASP A 156 -21.62 23.43 -7.47
C ASP A 156 -20.16 23.08 -7.18
N PHE A 157 -19.94 21.97 -6.47
CA PHE A 157 -18.61 21.50 -6.11
C PHE A 157 -18.41 20.04 -6.50
N ILE A 158 -17.22 19.77 -7.05
CA ILE A 158 -16.64 18.44 -7.16
C ILE A 158 -15.54 18.37 -6.11
N LEU A 159 -15.61 17.41 -5.20
CA LEU A 159 -14.64 17.21 -4.12
C LEU A 159 -13.85 15.93 -4.34
N GLY A 160 -12.61 15.92 -3.87
CA GLY A 160 -11.78 14.72 -3.83
C GLY A 160 -10.70 14.82 -2.77
N ALA A 161 -10.47 13.73 -2.04
CA ALA A 161 -9.43 13.67 -1.03
C ALA A 161 -8.64 12.36 -1.15
N ASP A 162 -7.31 12.46 -1.32
CA ASP A 162 -6.43 11.28 -1.46
C ASP A 162 -6.83 10.28 -2.56
N ILE A 163 -7.53 10.76 -3.60
CA ILE A 163 -8.04 9.95 -4.70
C ILE A 163 -7.04 9.67 -5.83
N TYR A 164 -5.86 10.28 -5.80
CA TYR A 164 -4.80 10.16 -6.80
C TYR A 164 -3.73 9.15 -6.36
N ILE A 165 -4.15 7.96 -5.91
CA ILE A 165 -3.26 6.93 -5.36
C ILE A 165 -2.34 6.33 -6.45
N LEU A 166 -2.82 6.31 -7.70
CA LEU A 166 -2.15 5.65 -8.82
C LEU A 166 -2.06 6.58 -10.02
N TYR A 167 -0.86 6.71 -10.58
CA TYR A 167 -0.62 7.53 -11.76
C TYR A 167 -1.50 7.12 -12.96
N SER A 168 -1.80 5.83 -13.10
CA SER A 168 -2.67 5.30 -14.16
C SER A 168 -4.12 5.76 -14.07
N SER A 169 -4.60 6.13 -12.88
CA SER A 169 -6.00 6.56 -12.68
C SER A 169 -6.21 8.06 -12.94
N ILE A 170 -5.13 8.83 -13.05
CA ILE A 170 -5.19 10.30 -13.22
C ILE A 170 -5.97 10.69 -14.49
N PRO A 171 -5.69 10.13 -15.70
CA PRO A 171 -6.42 10.54 -16.90
C PRO A 171 -7.93 10.30 -16.78
N MET A 172 -8.32 9.15 -16.23
CA MET A 172 -9.73 8.78 -16.06
C MET A 172 -10.43 9.65 -15.01
N LEU A 173 -9.73 10.01 -13.93
CA LEU A 173 -10.23 10.95 -12.92
C LEU A 173 -10.53 12.32 -13.55
N PHE A 174 -9.56 12.88 -14.28
CA PHE A 174 -9.73 14.20 -14.91
C PHE A 174 -10.77 14.17 -16.03
N ASP A 175 -10.90 13.06 -16.78
CA ASP A 175 -11.98 12.88 -17.72
C ASP A 175 -13.36 12.93 -17.04
N SER A 176 -13.49 12.31 -15.87
CA SER A 176 -14.73 12.37 -15.07
C SER A 176 -15.03 13.79 -14.59
N VAL A 177 -14.02 14.47 -14.04
CA VAL A 177 -14.14 15.87 -13.60
C VAL A 177 -14.57 16.76 -14.76
N ARG A 178 -13.98 16.59 -15.95
CA ARG A 178 -14.33 17.34 -17.15
C ARG A 178 -15.79 17.13 -17.56
N GLN A 179 -16.27 15.89 -17.58
CA GLN A 179 -17.66 15.58 -17.92
C GLN A 179 -18.63 16.23 -16.90
N LEU A 180 -18.31 16.16 -15.61
CA LEU A 180 -19.11 16.76 -14.53
C LEU A 180 -19.11 18.30 -14.57
N LEU A 181 -17.96 18.93 -14.87
CA LEU A 181 -17.85 20.39 -15.03
C LEU A 181 -18.69 20.90 -16.20
N ARG A 182 -18.70 20.17 -17.32
CA ARG A 182 -19.46 20.54 -18.53
C ARG A 182 -20.98 20.39 -18.38
N ALA A 183 -21.43 19.57 -17.43
CA ALA A 183 -22.85 19.33 -17.20
C ALA A 183 -23.62 20.57 -16.71
N ARG A 184 -22.93 21.61 -16.26
CA ARG A 184 -23.55 22.81 -15.69
C ARG A 184 -23.45 24.00 -16.66
N GLU A 185 -24.33 24.03 -17.66
CA GLU A 185 -24.35 25.10 -18.66
C GLU A 185 -24.54 26.49 -18.02
N GLY A 186 -23.56 27.38 -18.21
CA GLY A 186 -23.63 28.79 -17.82
C GLY A 186 -23.44 29.12 -16.33
N ARG A 187 -23.22 28.13 -15.44
CA ARG A 187 -22.95 28.36 -14.00
C ARG A 187 -21.59 27.79 -13.59
N LYS A 188 -20.91 28.48 -12.66
CA LYS A 188 -19.59 28.04 -12.18
C LYS A 188 -19.72 26.73 -11.38
N CYS A 189 -18.83 25.78 -11.65
CA CYS A 189 -18.60 24.58 -10.83
C CYS A 189 -17.14 24.60 -10.40
N LYS A 190 -16.85 24.30 -9.12
CA LYS A 190 -15.49 24.30 -8.56
C LYS A 190 -15.03 22.88 -8.26
N PHE A 191 -13.82 22.52 -8.68
CA PHE A 191 -13.17 21.28 -8.27
C PHE A 191 -12.16 21.55 -7.15
N ILE A 192 -12.32 20.91 -5.99
CA ILE A 192 -11.42 21.00 -4.85
C ILE A 192 -10.81 19.62 -4.60
N LEU A 193 -9.48 19.55 -4.67
CA LEU A 193 -8.71 18.32 -4.46
C LEU A 193 -7.73 18.52 -3.30
N ALA A 194 -7.89 17.74 -2.23
CA ALA A 194 -6.94 17.68 -1.13
C ALA A 194 -6.03 16.47 -1.26
N TYR A 195 -4.74 16.68 -0.96
CA TYR A 195 -3.73 15.69 -1.27
C TYR A 195 -2.56 15.69 -0.28
N VAL A 196 -2.04 14.50 0.06
CA VAL A 196 -0.82 14.30 0.85
C VAL A 196 0.22 13.54 0.01
N SER A 197 1.37 14.17 -0.22
CA SER A 197 2.48 13.56 -0.97
C SER A 197 3.04 12.33 -0.24
N ARG A 198 3.22 11.21 -0.97
CA ARG A 198 3.72 9.94 -0.43
C ARG A 198 5.09 9.52 -0.98
N ALA A 199 5.71 10.30 -1.87
CA ALA A 199 7.01 10.00 -2.47
C ALA A 199 8.15 10.78 -1.79
N LYS A 200 9.24 10.07 -1.39
CA LYS A 200 10.49 10.66 -0.88
C LYS A 200 11.55 10.91 -1.97
N THR A 201 11.32 10.46 -3.20
CA THR A 201 12.22 10.66 -4.34
C THR A 201 11.55 11.53 -5.39
N HIS A 202 12.35 12.23 -6.21
CA HIS A 202 12.01 13.29 -7.18
C HIS A 202 10.96 12.96 -8.28
N HIS A 203 10.13 11.93 -8.09
CA HIS A 203 8.90 11.66 -8.84
C HIS A 203 7.65 11.98 -8.01
N GLY A 204 7.75 12.98 -7.12
CA GLY A 204 6.56 13.69 -6.64
C GLY A 204 5.77 14.19 -7.86
N LEU A 205 4.44 14.22 -7.73
CA LEU A 205 3.53 14.70 -8.77
C LEU A 205 4.15 15.87 -9.54
N ASP A 206 4.39 15.68 -10.83
CA ASP A 206 4.84 16.77 -11.69
C ASP A 206 3.68 17.76 -11.81
N ILE A 207 3.68 18.77 -10.94
CA ILE A 207 2.72 19.89 -10.94
C ILE A 207 2.65 20.49 -12.36
N GLY A 208 3.74 20.42 -13.14
CA GLY A 208 3.77 20.82 -14.55
C GLY A 208 2.84 20.01 -15.45
N LYS A 209 2.63 18.71 -15.19
CA LYS A 209 1.67 17.89 -15.95
C LYS A 209 0.22 18.18 -15.57
N ILE A 210 -0.07 18.43 -14.29
CA ILE A 210 -1.41 18.90 -13.89
C ILE A 210 -1.68 20.27 -14.51
N LYS A 211 -0.71 21.20 -14.46
CA LYS A 211 -0.82 22.51 -15.12
C LYS A 211 -1.04 22.41 -16.63
N ASN A 212 -0.29 21.55 -17.32
CA ASN A 212 -0.49 21.31 -18.75
C ASN A 212 -1.87 20.71 -19.09
N MET A 213 -2.43 19.88 -18.20
CA MET A 213 -3.80 19.37 -18.37
C MET A 213 -4.86 20.45 -18.05
N GLN A 214 -4.59 21.37 -17.12
CA GLN A 214 -5.45 22.52 -16.81
C GLN A 214 -5.57 23.47 -18.02
N GLU A 215 -4.43 23.82 -18.64
CA GLU A 215 -4.37 24.76 -19.76
C GLU A 215 -5.08 24.24 -21.03
N ARG A 216 -5.10 22.93 -21.26
CA ARG A 216 -5.78 22.32 -22.42
C ARG A 216 -7.30 22.22 -22.30
N GLU A 217 -7.86 22.28 -21.09
CA GLU A 217 -9.27 21.93 -20.84
C GLU A 217 -10.09 23.06 -20.18
N HIS A 218 -9.56 24.28 -20.07
CA HIS A 218 -10.22 25.45 -19.45
C HIS A 218 -10.74 25.20 -18.02
N ILE A 219 -10.06 24.33 -17.25
CA ILE A 219 -10.44 24.03 -15.88
C ILE A 219 -9.83 25.08 -14.95
N PHE A 220 -10.65 26.01 -14.45
CA PHE A 220 -10.26 27.00 -13.44
C PHE A 220 -10.22 26.33 -12.05
N MET A 221 -9.04 25.91 -11.62
CA MET A 221 -8.79 25.67 -10.19
C MET A 221 -8.42 27.02 -9.57
N ASP A 222 -9.30 27.56 -8.73
CA ASP A 222 -9.00 28.72 -7.89
C ASP A 222 -7.74 28.40 -7.09
N GLU A 223 -6.70 29.24 -7.16
CA GLU A 223 -5.45 29.08 -6.40
C GLU A 223 -5.73 29.20 -4.89
N PHE A 224 -6.27 28.14 -4.29
CA PHE A 224 -6.15 27.90 -2.87
C PHE A 224 -5.26 26.69 -2.68
N ARG A 225 -3.97 27.00 -2.50
CA ARG A 225 -2.99 26.14 -1.85
C ARG A 225 -3.63 25.49 -0.60
N LEU A 226 -4.10 24.25 -0.70
CA LEU A 226 -4.27 23.44 0.50
C LEU A 226 -2.91 22.84 0.83
N PHE A 227 -2.37 23.32 1.95
CA PHE A 227 -1.02 23.20 2.46
C PHE A 227 -0.34 21.84 2.25
N LEU A 228 0.89 21.91 1.71
CA LEU A 228 2.03 21.11 2.20
C LEU A 228 2.15 21.32 3.71
N LEU A 229 1.42 20.53 4.51
CA LEU A 229 1.78 20.28 5.90
C LEU A 229 2.83 19.18 5.93
N GLU A 230 4.04 19.55 5.50
CA GLU A 230 5.23 18.82 5.93
C GLU A 230 5.39 19.15 7.43
N GLN A 231 5.15 18.20 8.33
CA GLN A 231 5.64 18.33 9.70
C GLN A 231 7.17 18.34 9.64
N LYS A 232 7.75 19.53 9.49
CA LYS A 232 9.14 19.79 9.85
C LYS A 232 9.15 20.14 11.33
N GLU A 233 9.76 19.26 12.11
CA GLU A 233 10.20 19.59 13.47
C GLU A 233 10.96 20.93 13.44
N SER A 234 10.48 21.83 14.31
CA SER A 234 11.15 22.98 14.90
C SER A 234 12.61 23.25 14.49
N ARG A 235 12.84 24.41 13.85
CA ARG A 235 13.87 25.41 14.24
C ARG A 235 13.60 26.73 13.50
N PRO A 236 13.68 27.89 14.18
CA PRO A 236 13.29 29.17 13.59
C PRO A 236 14.44 29.78 12.79
N ARG A 237 14.21 30.13 11.53
CA ARG A 237 15.04 31.09 10.79
C ARG A 237 14.16 32.00 9.93
N THR A 238 13.85 33.15 10.53
CA THR A 238 13.79 34.51 9.96
C THR A 238 13.50 34.65 8.46
N PHE A 239 12.32 35.20 8.18
CA PHE A 239 11.96 35.88 6.93
C PHE A 239 12.82 37.14 6.73
N TRP A 240 13.35 37.32 5.52
CA TRP A 240 13.65 38.64 4.96
C TRP A 240 12.56 38.97 3.95
N VAL A 241 11.72 39.94 4.26
CA VAL A 241 10.97 40.71 3.26
C VAL A 241 11.45 42.12 3.38
N SER A 242 12.07 42.59 2.30
CA SER A 242 12.31 44.00 2.06
C SER A 242 10.97 44.70 1.89
N SER A 243 10.66 45.63 2.79
CA SER A 243 10.11 46.92 2.39
C SER A 243 10.37 47.94 3.47
N SER A 244 10.97 49.03 3.00
CA SER A 244 11.04 50.34 3.62
C SER A 244 9.77 50.68 4.39
N HIS A 245 9.91 51.21 5.60
CA HIS A 245 9.43 52.53 6.00
C HIS A 245 9.98 52.85 7.41
N SER A 246 10.37 54.10 7.56
CA SER A 246 11.03 54.72 8.71
C SER A 246 10.14 54.83 9.95
N ALA A 247 10.75 54.65 11.13
CA ALA A 247 10.81 55.64 12.22
C ALA A 247 10.66 55.03 13.64
N SER A 248 11.52 55.57 14.52
CA SER A 248 11.42 55.69 15.99
C SER A 248 11.58 54.46 16.89
N SER A 249 12.76 54.45 17.50
CA SER A 249 13.17 53.88 18.80
C SER A 249 12.13 54.03 19.93
N SER A 250 11.92 52.96 20.70
CA SER A 250 11.93 53.06 22.17
C SER A 250 12.30 51.72 22.80
N THR A 251 13.35 51.76 23.62
CA THR A 251 13.82 50.68 24.48
C THR A 251 13.07 50.78 25.81
N LEU A 252 12.48 49.68 26.31
CA LEU A 252 12.13 49.57 27.72
C LEU A 252 12.22 48.12 28.20
N THR A 253 13.12 47.98 29.17
CA THR A 253 13.51 46.80 29.94
C THR A 253 12.44 46.31 30.92
N LYS A 254 12.46 44.99 31.15
CA LYS A 254 12.15 44.23 32.38
C LYS A 254 11.11 44.81 33.36
N THR A 255 10.11 43.98 33.68
CA THR A 255 9.94 43.55 35.08
C THR A 255 9.35 42.14 35.17
N GLN A 256 10.03 41.27 35.91
CA GLN A 256 9.49 40.03 36.43
C GLN A 256 8.52 40.35 37.57
N ASN A 257 7.45 39.58 37.70
CA ASN A 257 6.84 39.34 39.01
C ASN A 257 6.49 37.86 39.13
N LEU A 258 7.14 37.23 40.10
CA LEU A 258 6.87 35.92 40.66
C LEU A 258 5.65 36.02 41.58
N ASN A 259 4.78 35.01 41.54
CA ASN A 259 4.13 34.36 42.69
C ASN A 259 3.04 33.41 42.18
N ASP A 260 3.29 32.10 42.27
CA ASP A 260 2.49 31.16 43.09
C ASP A 260 2.71 29.68 42.71
N SER A 261 2.55 28.84 43.73
CA SER A 261 3.05 27.49 44.00
C SER A 261 2.63 26.35 43.03
N PRO A 262 3.34 25.19 43.04
CA PRO A 262 3.22 24.17 42.01
C PRO A 262 2.08 23.18 42.27
N THR A 263 1.10 23.14 41.36
CA THR A 263 0.13 22.05 41.29
C THR A 263 0.77 20.87 40.54
N VAL A 264 1.09 19.80 41.27
CA VAL A 264 1.57 18.53 40.71
C VAL A 264 0.44 17.88 39.90
N LEU A 265 0.57 17.90 38.57
CA LEU A 265 -0.22 17.06 37.67
C LEU A 265 0.53 15.75 37.41
N PRO A 266 -0.15 14.59 37.37
CA PRO A 266 0.50 13.30 37.20
C PRO A 266 1.16 13.20 35.82
N GLU A 267 2.43 12.80 35.80
CA GLU A 267 3.18 12.53 34.57
C GLU A 267 2.43 11.51 33.71
N LYS A 268 1.90 11.97 32.58
CA LYS A 268 1.55 11.08 31.47
C LYS A 268 2.83 10.38 31.04
N LYS A 269 2.95 9.07 31.30
CA LYS A 269 3.96 8.19 30.71
C LYS A 269 4.03 8.45 29.20
N ARG A 270 5.05 9.20 28.74
CA ARG A 270 5.36 9.36 27.32
C ARG A 270 5.80 8.01 26.81
N ARG A 271 4.89 7.30 26.14
CA ARG A 271 5.23 6.12 25.35
C ARG A 271 6.15 6.59 24.22
N ALA A 272 7.43 6.22 24.28
CA ALA A 272 8.40 6.55 23.24
C ALA A 272 7.90 6.00 21.89
N LYS A 273 7.74 6.89 20.91
CA LYS A 273 7.26 6.52 19.57
C LYS A 273 8.47 5.97 18.80
N ALA A 274 8.53 4.66 18.60
CA ALA A 274 9.60 4.04 17.80
C ALA A 274 9.59 4.61 16.37
N SER A 275 10.78 4.79 15.78
CA SER A 275 10.93 5.32 14.43
C SER A 275 10.46 4.30 13.38
N ASN A 276 10.02 4.76 12.20
CA ASN A 276 9.64 3.86 11.09
C ASN A 276 10.77 2.90 10.68
N THR A 277 12.03 3.33 10.86
CA THR A 277 13.22 2.51 10.62
C THR A 277 13.27 1.33 11.59
N GLN A 278 13.02 1.57 12.89
CA GLN A 278 12.99 0.52 13.91
C GLN A 278 11.92 -0.55 13.63
N PHE A 279 10.72 -0.14 13.18
CA PHE A 279 9.68 -1.11 12.83
C PHE A 279 10.07 -1.98 11.63
N LYS A 280 10.74 -1.40 10.64
CA LYS A 280 11.25 -2.13 9.47
C LYS A 280 12.35 -3.11 9.88
N GLU A 281 13.28 -2.69 10.74
CA GLU A 281 14.35 -3.53 11.27
C GLU A 281 13.80 -4.68 12.11
N ASN A 282 12.83 -4.42 12.99
CA ASN A 282 12.18 -5.46 13.78
C ASN A 282 11.48 -6.50 12.90
N TRP A 283 10.84 -6.05 11.81
CA TRP A 283 10.23 -6.98 10.85
C TRP A 283 11.29 -7.82 10.13
N LEU A 284 12.35 -7.21 9.62
CA LEU A 284 13.45 -7.94 8.98
C LEU A 284 14.14 -8.92 9.94
N ALA A 285 14.32 -8.53 11.21
CA ALA A 285 14.85 -9.40 12.25
C ALA A 285 13.95 -10.61 12.50
N SER A 286 12.62 -10.45 12.44
CA SER A 286 11.68 -11.57 12.57
C SER A 286 11.72 -12.55 11.39
N LEU A 287 12.31 -12.14 10.26
CA LEU A 287 12.50 -12.94 9.06
C LEU A 287 13.91 -13.54 8.94
N SER A 288 14.80 -13.25 9.90
CA SER A 288 16.20 -13.68 9.88
C SER A 288 16.41 -14.89 10.77
N TYR A 289 17.21 -15.85 10.30
CA TYR A 289 17.64 -17.03 11.04
C TYR A 289 19.17 -17.04 11.22
N PRO A 290 19.74 -17.42 12.39
CA PRO A 290 19.03 -17.85 13.61
C PRO A 290 18.33 -16.68 14.30
N PHE A 291 17.25 -16.99 15.03
CA PHE A 291 16.53 -15.99 15.79
C PHE A 291 17.48 -15.34 16.81
N PRO A 292 17.45 -14.01 17.01
CA PRO A 292 18.25 -13.35 18.04
C PRO A 292 17.89 -13.94 19.41
N GLU A 293 18.84 -14.60 20.07
CA GLU A 293 18.60 -15.29 21.33
C GLU A 293 18.08 -14.34 22.44
N LYS A 294 16.93 -14.69 23.00
CA LYS A 294 16.63 -14.48 24.42
C LYS A 294 16.11 -15.79 25.01
N THR A 295 16.96 -16.81 25.06
CA THR A 295 16.67 -18.05 25.79
C THR A 295 17.98 -18.77 26.10
N HIS A 296 18.59 -18.45 27.26
CA HIS A 296 19.07 -19.54 28.10
C HIS A 296 17.89 -20.50 28.31
N LEU A 297 18.12 -21.80 28.22
CA LEU A 297 17.14 -22.90 28.20
C LEU A 297 16.75 -23.36 26.79
N LEU A 298 17.71 -23.97 26.09
CA LEU A 298 17.60 -25.34 25.54
C LEU A 298 19.00 -25.69 25.00
N ASN A 299 19.79 -26.41 25.81
CA ASN A 299 20.99 -27.07 25.32
C ASN A 299 20.58 -28.15 24.31
N CYS A 300 20.68 -27.84 23.03
CA CYS A 300 21.00 -28.82 22.00
C CYS A 300 22.39 -28.47 21.51
N GLU A 301 23.37 -29.30 21.87
CA GLU A 301 24.74 -29.21 21.37
C GLU A 301 24.71 -29.40 19.84
N HIS A 302 24.81 -28.30 19.11
CA HIS A 302 25.24 -28.33 17.72
C HIS A 302 26.73 -28.00 17.67
N ASP A 303 27.50 -29.03 17.36
CA ASP A 303 28.95 -29.01 17.18
C ASP A 303 29.38 -27.95 16.15
N PRO A 304 30.22 -26.96 16.49
CA PRO A 304 30.63 -25.86 15.60
C PRO A 304 31.74 -26.27 14.62
N THR A 305 31.72 -27.50 14.10
CA THR A 305 32.77 -28.06 13.24
C THR A 305 32.43 -28.07 11.75
N GLN A 306 31.37 -27.40 11.29
CA GLN A 306 31.21 -27.17 9.84
C GLN A 306 32.23 -26.13 9.36
N GLN A 307 33.38 -26.63 8.90
CA GLN A 307 34.33 -25.93 8.06
C GLN A 307 33.58 -25.21 6.93
N ASN A 308 33.59 -23.88 6.97
CA ASN A 308 33.02 -23.04 5.94
C ASN A 308 33.88 -23.21 4.68
N ASP A 309 33.44 -23.98 3.68
CA ASP A 309 34.27 -24.33 2.49
C ASP A 309 34.61 -23.11 1.61
N GLY A 310 34.09 -21.92 1.94
CA GLY A 310 34.15 -20.73 1.10
C GLY A 310 32.98 -20.65 0.12
N SER A 311 32.14 -21.70 0.03
CA SER A 311 30.95 -21.71 -0.80
C SER A 311 29.84 -20.81 -0.26
N LYS A 312 29.51 -19.75 -1.01
CA LYS A 312 28.38 -18.84 -0.71
C LYS A 312 27.13 -19.27 -1.46
N TRP A 313 26.01 -19.33 -0.74
CA TRP A 313 24.72 -19.75 -1.26
C TRP A 313 23.73 -18.59 -1.20
N VAL A 314 22.95 -18.40 -2.27
CA VAL A 314 21.90 -17.36 -2.35
C VAL A 314 20.69 -17.92 -3.07
N LEU A 315 19.50 -17.70 -2.51
CA LEU A 315 18.24 -18.01 -3.17
C LEU A 315 17.59 -16.73 -3.70
N GLY A 316 16.95 -16.83 -4.87
CA GLY A 316 16.06 -15.82 -5.43
C GLY A 316 14.68 -16.40 -5.69
N ILE A 317 13.63 -15.71 -5.25
CA ILE A 317 12.25 -16.20 -5.30
C ILE A 317 11.34 -15.18 -5.97
N ASP A 318 10.71 -15.59 -7.07
CA ASP A 318 9.47 -14.99 -7.58
C ASP A 318 8.30 -15.75 -6.92
N PRO A 319 7.55 -15.12 -6.00
CA PRO A 319 6.57 -15.80 -5.17
C PRO A 319 5.25 -16.12 -5.90
N ASP A 320 5.08 -15.70 -7.15
CA ASP A 320 3.85 -15.94 -7.89
C ASP A 320 3.66 -17.43 -8.23
N VAL A 321 2.41 -17.82 -8.50
CA VAL A 321 2.08 -19.20 -8.89
C VAL A 321 2.68 -19.63 -10.24
N SER A 322 3.09 -18.66 -11.07
CA SER A 322 3.90 -18.88 -12.27
C SER A 322 5.35 -18.44 -12.12
N GLY A 323 5.75 -18.13 -10.89
CA GLY A 323 7.11 -17.79 -10.53
C GLY A 323 8.02 -19.02 -10.42
N ALA A 324 9.15 -18.81 -9.77
CA ALA A 324 10.19 -19.82 -9.62
C ALA A 324 11.06 -19.55 -8.40
N VAL A 325 11.87 -20.56 -8.04
CA VAL A 325 12.98 -20.44 -7.10
C VAL A 325 14.29 -20.72 -7.84
N ALA A 326 15.26 -19.83 -7.67
CA ALA A 326 16.61 -19.97 -8.18
C ALA A 326 17.60 -20.14 -7.02
N LEU A 327 18.60 -20.99 -7.24
CA LEU A 327 19.69 -21.23 -6.31
C LEU A 327 21.02 -20.92 -6.98
N LEU A 328 21.80 -20.01 -6.40
CA LEU A 328 23.16 -19.70 -6.80
C LEU A 328 24.13 -20.26 -5.75
N LYS A 329 25.12 -21.04 -6.21
CA LYS A 329 26.24 -21.51 -5.38
C LYS A 329 27.52 -20.94 -5.95
N THR A 330 28.32 -20.29 -5.12
CA THR A 330 29.60 -19.68 -5.51
C THR A 330 30.71 -20.31 -4.72
N ASN A 331 31.61 -21.04 -5.37
CA ASN A 331 32.82 -21.57 -4.75
C ASN A 331 34.03 -20.90 -5.42
N GLY A 332 34.66 -19.95 -4.71
CA GLY A 332 35.69 -19.09 -5.27
C GLY A 332 35.19 -18.33 -6.52
N SER A 333 35.84 -18.56 -7.67
CA SER A 333 35.47 -17.93 -8.95
C SER A 333 34.36 -18.67 -9.72
N VAL A 334 33.95 -19.85 -9.28
CA VAL A 334 32.96 -20.68 -9.99
C VAL A 334 31.56 -20.43 -9.42
N CYS A 335 30.64 -19.97 -10.28
CA CYS A 335 29.23 -19.79 -9.94
C CYS A 335 28.39 -20.83 -10.68
N SER A 336 27.63 -21.63 -9.94
CA SER A 336 26.62 -22.54 -10.49
C SER A 336 25.22 -22.04 -10.16
N ALA A 337 24.30 -22.19 -11.12
CA ALA A 337 22.93 -21.72 -11.01
C ALA A 337 21.96 -22.85 -11.33
N GLN A 338 20.90 -22.97 -10.53
CA GLN A 338 19.76 -23.85 -10.79
C GLN A 338 18.47 -23.07 -10.64
N VAL A 339 17.42 -23.45 -11.37
CA VAL A 339 16.11 -22.80 -11.30
C VAL A 339 14.97 -23.80 -11.46
N PHE A 340 13.95 -23.65 -10.62
CA PHE A 340 12.81 -24.57 -10.55
C PHE A 340 11.52 -23.76 -10.55
N ASP A 341 10.54 -24.17 -11.36
CA ASP A 341 9.21 -23.56 -11.34
C ASP A 341 8.56 -23.78 -9.96
N SER A 342 7.79 -22.80 -9.50
CA SER A 342 7.02 -22.92 -8.25
C SER A 342 6.04 -24.11 -8.35
N PRO A 343 6.15 -25.13 -7.47
CA PRO A 343 5.21 -26.24 -7.43
C PRO A 343 3.78 -25.77 -7.16
N TYR A 344 2.81 -26.30 -7.89
CA TYR A 344 1.40 -25.93 -7.72
C TYR A 344 0.44 -27.11 -7.90
N VAL A 345 -0.70 -27.02 -7.23
CA VAL A 345 -1.86 -27.89 -7.42
C VAL A 345 -3.00 -27.12 -8.09
N LYS A 346 -3.88 -27.86 -8.76
CA LYS A 346 -5.13 -27.32 -9.31
C LYS A 346 -6.24 -27.52 -8.27
N ILE A 347 -6.93 -26.46 -7.91
CA ILE A 347 -8.08 -26.49 -7.01
C ILE A 347 -9.31 -25.92 -7.70
N LEU A 348 -10.50 -26.33 -7.26
CA LEU A 348 -11.77 -25.73 -7.67
C LEU A 348 -12.11 -24.59 -6.72
N VAL A 349 -12.51 -23.44 -7.27
CA VAL A 349 -12.84 -22.24 -6.48
C VAL A 349 -14.19 -21.66 -6.91
N GLY A 350 -15.00 -21.33 -5.91
CA GLY A 350 -16.29 -20.63 -6.04
C GLY A 350 -17.45 -21.53 -6.47
N GLN A 351 -18.68 -21.00 -6.39
CA GLN A 351 -19.93 -21.71 -6.69
C GLN A 351 -20.02 -22.29 -8.13
N LYS A 352 -19.16 -21.83 -9.04
CA LYS A 352 -19.09 -22.30 -10.44
C LYS A 352 -17.94 -23.30 -10.69
N ASN A 353 -17.30 -23.84 -9.64
CA ASN A 353 -16.21 -24.82 -9.73
C ASN A 353 -15.14 -24.46 -10.78
N ARG A 354 -14.63 -23.21 -10.75
CA ARG A 354 -13.59 -22.80 -11.68
C ARG A 354 -12.23 -23.32 -11.21
N THR A 355 -11.49 -23.97 -12.10
CA THR A 355 -10.13 -24.43 -11.82
C THR A 355 -9.17 -23.24 -11.67
N ARG A 356 -8.38 -23.27 -10.60
CA ARG A 356 -7.33 -22.29 -10.27
C ARG A 356 -6.06 -23.02 -9.84
N ARG A 357 -4.91 -22.37 -10.00
CA ARG A 357 -3.63 -22.88 -9.50
C ARG A 357 -3.33 -22.27 -8.13
N ARG A 358 -2.82 -23.08 -7.21
CA ARG A 358 -2.31 -22.65 -5.90
C ARG A 358 -0.97 -23.32 -5.65
N LEU A 359 -0.07 -22.63 -4.97
CA LEU A 359 1.20 -23.20 -4.57
C LEU A 359 0.99 -24.48 -3.76
N ASP A 360 1.82 -25.48 -4.03
CA ASP A 360 1.85 -26.74 -3.30
C ASP A 360 2.89 -26.65 -2.19
N ALA A 361 2.44 -26.36 -0.97
CA ALA A 361 3.31 -26.19 0.19
C ALA A 361 4.20 -27.43 0.45
N LYS A 362 3.66 -28.64 0.26
CA LYS A 362 4.41 -29.88 0.49
C LYS A 362 5.56 -30.00 -0.49
N SER A 363 5.27 -29.79 -1.77
CA SER A 363 6.29 -29.86 -2.82
C SER A 363 7.32 -28.73 -2.71
N VAL A 364 6.92 -27.53 -2.27
CA VAL A 364 7.85 -26.43 -1.98
C VAL A 364 8.82 -26.80 -0.84
N VAL A 365 8.32 -27.35 0.27
CA VAL A 365 9.16 -27.81 1.39
C VAL A 365 10.13 -28.90 0.94
N GLN A 366 9.66 -29.88 0.16
CA GLN A 366 10.52 -30.95 -0.37
C GLN A 366 11.59 -30.41 -1.32
N LEU A 367 11.25 -29.46 -2.19
CA LEU A 367 12.18 -28.80 -3.08
C LEU A 367 13.27 -28.06 -2.31
N LEU A 368 12.91 -27.23 -1.32
CA LEU A 368 13.90 -26.50 -0.51
C LEU A 368 14.82 -27.42 0.29
N ARG A 369 14.29 -28.53 0.84
CA ARG A 369 15.10 -29.55 1.51
C ARG A 369 16.08 -30.23 0.55
N SER A 370 15.68 -30.46 -0.70
CA SER A 370 16.56 -31.09 -1.71
C SER A 370 17.76 -30.22 -2.11
N PHE A 371 17.76 -28.92 -1.77
CA PHE A 371 18.90 -28.07 -2.04
C PHE A 371 20.07 -28.32 -1.08
N GLU A 372 19.79 -28.85 0.12
CA GLU A 372 20.78 -29.05 1.19
C GLU A 372 21.59 -27.77 1.48
N ALA A 373 20.91 -26.62 1.40
CA ALA A 373 21.52 -25.32 1.65
C ALA A 373 21.84 -25.17 3.15
N PRO A 374 23.00 -24.58 3.51
CA PRO A 374 23.34 -24.34 4.91
C PRO A 374 22.30 -23.48 5.64
N ILE A 375 22.13 -23.74 6.92
CA ILE A 375 21.28 -22.93 7.80
C ILE A 375 21.77 -21.48 7.79
N GLY A 376 20.84 -20.52 7.73
CA GLY A 376 21.13 -19.09 7.63
C GLY A 376 21.36 -18.60 6.20
N THR A 377 21.34 -19.48 5.19
CA THR A 377 21.40 -19.08 3.77
C THR A 377 20.36 -18.00 3.48
N THR A 378 20.78 -16.91 2.82
CA THR A 378 19.89 -15.79 2.52
C THR A 378 19.00 -16.08 1.31
N ALA A 379 17.70 -15.89 1.48
CA ALA A 379 16.68 -15.99 0.45
C ALA A 379 16.12 -14.60 0.14
N TYR A 380 16.41 -14.09 -1.05
CA TYR A 380 15.85 -12.85 -1.56
C TYR A 380 14.53 -13.14 -2.27
N ILE A 381 13.46 -12.53 -1.80
CA ILE A 381 12.10 -12.75 -2.32
C ILE A 381 11.54 -11.44 -2.88
N GLU A 382 10.96 -11.47 -4.07
CA GLU A 382 10.26 -10.28 -4.57
C GLU A 382 9.10 -9.91 -3.64
N GLN A 383 9.09 -8.65 -3.20
CA GLN A 383 8.05 -8.15 -2.33
C GLN A 383 6.73 -8.06 -3.12
N SER A 384 5.75 -8.87 -2.74
CA SER A 384 4.43 -8.81 -3.35
C SER A 384 3.75 -7.47 -3.06
N LEU A 385 3.28 -6.83 -4.12
CA LEU A 385 2.47 -5.61 -4.07
C LEU A 385 1.19 -5.88 -4.86
N PRO A 386 0.00 -5.67 -4.26
CA PRO A 386 -1.26 -5.84 -4.98
C PRO A 386 -1.29 -5.01 -6.26
N PHE A 387 -1.50 -5.64 -7.42
CA PHE A 387 -1.60 -4.90 -8.66
C PHE A 387 -3.00 -4.26 -8.75
N PRO A 388 -3.13 -2.95 -8.98
CA PRO A 388 -4.41 -2.27 -8.86
C PRO A 388 -5.52 -2.74 -9.80
N GLN A 389 -5.15 -3.31 -10.95
CA GLN A 389 -6.11 -3.85 -11.92
C GLN A 389 -6.59 -5.25 -11.54
N ASP A 390 -5.93 -5.90 -10.58
CA ASP A 390 -6.36 -7.20 -10.09
C ASP A 390 -7.60 -7.06 -9.21
N GLY A 391 -8.56 -7.97 -9.38
CA GLY A 391 -9.67 -8.09 -8.44
C GLY A 391 -9.21 -8.62 -7.07
N LYS A 392 -10.10 -8.56 -6.07
CA LYS A 392 -9.84 -9.03 -4.69
C LYS A 392 -9.18 -10.41 -4.62
N GLN A 393 -9.59 -11.34 -5.47
CA GLN A 393 -9.01 -12.68 -5.53
C GLN A 393 -7.55 -12.68 -6.01
N GLY A 394 -7.15 -11.78 -6.91
CA GLY A 394 -5.77 -11.62 -7.35
C GLY A 394 -4.89 -11.12 -6.20
N TRP A 395 -5.35 -10.10 -5.47
CA TRP A 395 -4.65 -9.57 -4.30
C TRP A 395 -4.46 -10.63 -3.22
N TRP A 396 -5.51 -11.40 -2.93
CA TRP A 396 -5.42 -12.54 -2.02
C TRP A 396 -4.41 -13.57 -2.51
N SER A 397 -4.42 -13.88 -3.80
CA SER A 397 -3.53 -14.89 -4.38
C SER A 397 -2.06 -14.49 -4.27
N GLY A 398 -1.76 -13.21 -4.53
CA GLY A 398 -0.42 -12.65 -4.37
C GLY A 398 0.03 -12.65 -2.90
N GLY A 399 -0.84 -12.18 -1.99
CA GLY A 399 -0.56 -12.18 -0.56
C GLY A 399 -0.37 -13.58 0.03
N PHE A 400 -1.22 -14.54 -0.37
CA PHE A 400 -1.11 -15.94 0.01
C PHE A 400 0.21 -16.54 -0.46
N GLY A 401 0.57 -16.34 -1.74
CA GLY A 401 1.83 -16.86 -2.29
C GLY A 401 3.05 -16.32 -1.55
N TYR A 402 3.09 -15.01 -1.34
CA TYR A 402 4.17 -14.32 -0.64
C TYR A 402 4.31 -14.77 0.82
N GLY A 403 3.20 -14.84 1.56
CA GLY A 403 3.19 -15.31 2.95
C GLY A 403 3.59 -16.78 3.09
N LEU A 404 3.14 -17.63 2.17
CA LEU A 404 3.48 -19.05 2.16
C LEU A 404 4.99 -19.27 1.95
N TRP A 405 5.58 -18.56 0.99
CA TRP A 405 7.03 -18.62 0.75
C TRP A 405 7.82 -18.14 1.97
N ILE A 406 7.48 -16.99 2.55
CA ILE A 406 8.15 -16.47 3.76
C ILE A 406 8.07 -17.49 4.90
N GLY A 407 6.87 -18.00 5.19
CA GLY A 407 6.68 -18.95 6.28
C GLY A 407 7.49 -20.22 6.11
N ILE A 408 7.51 -20.79 4.89
CA ILE A 408 8.28 -22.00 4.60
C ILE A 408 9.79 -21.72 4.66
N LEU A 409 10.27 -20.62 4.11
CA LEU A 409 11.70 -20.27 4.09
C LEU A 409 12.23 -20.08 5.52
N VAL A 410 11.55 -19.27 6.34
CA VAL A 410 11.94 -19.05 7.75
C VAL A 410 11.90 -20.37 8.53
N ALA A 411 10.83 -21.15 8.39
CA ALA A 411 10.70 -22.45 9.06
C ALA A 411 11.73 -23.50 8.58
N SER A 412 12.30 -23.31 7.39
CA SER A 412 13.36 -24.17 6.84
C SER A 412 14.77 -23.66 7.17
N GLY A 413 14.91 -22.62 8.01
CA GLY A 413 16.19 -22.10 8.49
C GLY A 413 16.86 -21.09 7.56
N PHE A 414 16.14 -20.52 6.57
CA PHE A 414 16.66 -19.46 5.71
C PHE A 414 16.45 -18.07 6.35
N SER A 415 17.37 -17.14 6.06
CA SER A 415 17.18 -15.73 6.34
C SER A 415 16.51 -15.04 5.16
N VAL A 416 15.33 -14.45 5.35
CA VAL A 416 14.52 -13.92 4.25
C VAL A 416 14.67 -12.40 4.12
N ILE A 417 15.00 -11.93 2.92
CA ILE A 417 15.09 -10.51 2.58
C ILE A 417 14.06 -10.18 1.49
N PRO A 418 12.96 -9.48 1.84
CA PRO A 418 12.06 -8.90 0.86
C PRO A 418 12.73 -7.83 0.00
N VAL A 419 12.59 -7.93 -1.32
CA VAL A 419 13.15 -6.99 -2.29
C VAL A 419 12.03 -6.39 -3.15
N PRO A 420 11.81 -5.06 -3.12
CA PRO A 420 10.85 -4.43 -4.01
C PRO A 420 11.21 -4.64 -5.48
N SER A 421 10.20 -4.88 -6.32
CA SER A 421 10.37 -5.12 -7.76
C SER A 421 11.18 -4.03 -8.46
N PHE A 422 10.90 -2.77 -8.16
CA PHE A 422 11.62 -1.62 -8.72
C PHE A 422 13.11 -1.62 -8.35
N THR A 423 13.49 -2.16 -7.18
CA THR A 423 14.86 -2.10 -6.66
C THR A 423 15.78 -3.03 -7.44
N TRP A 424 15.41 -4.31 -7.56
CA TRP A 424 16.22 -5.26 -8.31
C TRP A 424 16.17 -4.97 -9.81
N LYS A 425 15.03 -4.51 -10.35
CA LYS A 425 14.90 -4.14 -11.77
C LYS A 425 15.78 -2.93 -12.12
N ALA A 426 15.86 -1.91 -11.25
CA ALA A 426 16.72 -0.75 -11.48
C ALA A 426 18.21 -1.13 -11.55
N LYS A 427 18.68 -2.08 -10.72
CA LYS A 427 20.07 -2.56 -10.76
C LYS A 427 20.46 -3.14 -12.12
N PHE A 428 19.50 -3.74 -12.82
CA PHE A 428 19.69 -4.41 -14.10
C PHE A 428 19.22 -3.59 -15.31
N GLU A 429 18.94 -2.30 -15.11
CA GLU A 429 18.42 -1.41 -16.15
C GLU A 429 17.09 -1.89 -16.78
N LEU A 430 16.34 -2.70 -16.03
CA LEU A 430 15.01 -3.20 -16.37
C LEU A 430 13.90 -2.26 -15.86
N SER A 431 14.20 -0.97 -15.73
CA SER A 431 13.27 0.06 -15.25
C SER A 431 12.77 0.95 -16.38
N GLY A 432 11.47 0.92 -16.69
CA GLY A 432 10.84 1.84 -17.63
C GLY A 432 9.48 1.33 -18.16
N SER A 433 8.69 2.18 -18.81
CA SER A 433 7.40 1.77 -19.39
C SER A 433 7.52 0.85 -20.61
N MET A 434 8.74 0.69 -21.14
CA MET A 434 9.03 -0.14 -22.32
C MET A 434 9.68 -1.50 -21.97
N THR A 435 10.01 -1.75 -20.71
CA THR A 435 10.65 -3.00 -20.28
C THR A 435 9.60 -4.09 -20.13
N SER A 436 9.78 -5.17 -20.87
CA SER A 436 8.86 -6.30 -20.99
C SER A 436 9.35 -7.51 -20.20
N LYS A 437 8.47 -8.49 -19.99
CA LYS A 437 8.85 -9.83 -19.48
C LYS A 437 9.86 -10.56 -20.39
N ASP A 438 10.06 -10.10 -21.62
CA ASP A 438 11.04 -10.65 -22.56
C ASP A 438 12.46 -10.15 -22.25
N ASP A 439 12.60 -8.94 -21.70
CA ASP A 439 13.89 -8.34 -21.36
C ASP A 439 14.54 -9.05 -20.16
N SER A 440 13.74 -9.38 -19.13
CA SER A 440 14.21 -10.20 -18.01
C SER A 440 14.78 -11.54 -18.49
N ARG A 441 14.11 -12.22 -19.44
CA ARG A 441 14.59 -13.50 -19.97
C ARG A 441 15.88 -13.36 -20.77
N ARG A 442 15.98 -12.31 -21.59
CA ARG A 442 17.19 -12.01 -22.37
C ARG A 442 18.37 -11.78 -21.43
N LEU A 443 18.20 -10.91 -20.43
CA LEU A 443 19.27 -10.61 -19.47
C LEU A 443 19.66 -11.84 -18.65
N ALA A 444 18.68 -12.59 -18.14
CA ALA A 444 18.98 -13.83 -17.41
C ALA A 444 19.73 -14.85 -18.27
N SER A 445 19.44 -14.94 -19.57
CA SER A 445 20.18 -15.82 -20.50
C SER A 445 21.62 -15.35 -20.71
N THR A 446 21.86 -14.04 -20.71
CA THR A 446 23.21 -13.46 -20.77
C THR A 446 24.00 -13.73 -19.49
N LEU A 447 23.37 -13.58 -18.32
CA LEU A 447 24.02 -13.81 -17.02
C LEU A 447 24.21 -15.30 -16.69
N PHE A 448 23.33 -16.16 -17.20
CA PHE A 448 23.35 -17.61 -16.96
C PHE A 448 23.29 -18.40 -18.27
N PRO A 449 24.35 -18.41 -19.09
CA PRO A 449 24.33 -19.01 -20.43
C PRO A 449 23.95 -20.49 -20.42
N SER A 450 24.33 -21.24 -19.38
CA SER A 450 24.00 -22.66 -19.21
C SER A 450 22.49 -22.93 -19.05
N LEU A 451 21.70 -21.93 -18.65
CA LEU A 451 20.26 -22.02 -18.45
C LEU A 451 19.44 -21.44 -19.61
N THR A 452 20.08 -20.96 -20.68
CA THR A 452 19.41 -20.31 -21.84
C THR A 452 18.28 -21.17 -22.42
N SER A 453 18.48 -22.49 -22.53
CA SER A 453 17.46 -23.42 -23.02
C SER A 453 16.19 -23.42 -22.16
N MET A 454 16.34 -23.21 -20.85
CA MET A 454 15.26 -23.16 -19.85
C MET A 454 14.54 -21.80 -19.80
N LEU A 455 15.03 -20.78 -20.52
CA LEU A 455 14.52 -19.40 -20.53
C LEU A 455 13.94 -18.97 -21.88
N SER A 456 13.85 -19.90 -22.84
CA SER A 456 13.52 -19.62 -24.24
C SER A 456 12.05 -19.20 -24.48
N ARG A 457 11.11 -19.62 -23.63
CA ARG A 457 9.67 -19.42 -23.88
C ARG A 457 9.12 -18.23 -23.08
N LYS A 458 8.08 -17.59 -23.59
CA LYS A 458 7.39 -16.48 -22.88
C LYS A 458 6.91 -16.83 -21.47
N LYS A 459 6.54 -18.11 -21.24
CA LYS A 459 6.11 -18.59 -19.93
C LYS A 459 7.25 -18.74 -18.91
N ASP A 460 8.51 -18.72 -19.34
CA ASP A 460 9.68 -18.92 -18.49
C ASP A 460 10.16 -17.61 -17.84
N HIS A 461 9.32 -16.56 -17.83
CA HIS A 461 9.67 -15.27 -17.23
C HIS A 461 9.87 -15.38 -15.71
N GLY A 462 9.08 -16.19 -15.00
CA GLY A 462 9.25 -16.37 -13.56
C GLY A 462 10.62 -16.97 -13.20
N ARG A 463 11.13 -17.90 -14.02
CA ARG A 463 12.50 -18.43 -13.88
C ARG A 463 13.55 -17.34 -14.05
N ALA A 464 13.36 -16.48 -15.04
CA ALA A 464 14.27 -15.36 -15.27
C ALA A 464 14.25 -14.35 -14.12
N GLU A 465 13.07 -13.97 -13.61
CA GLU A 465 12.96 -13.05 -12.48
C GLU A 465 13.58 -13.65 -11.21
N ALA A 466 13.34 -14.92 -10.90
CA ALA A 466 13.99 -15.61 -9.77
C ALA A 466 15.53 -15.61 -9.87
N LEU A 467 16.09 -15.89 -11.06
CA LEU A 467 17.54 -15.85 -11.30
C LEU A 467 18.12 -14.45 -11.11
N LEU A 468 17.44 -13.41 -11.61
CA LEU A 468 17.87 -12.02 -11.47
C LEU A 468 17.77 -11.55 -10.01
N ILE A 469 16.73 -11.95 -9.27
CA ILE A 469 16.62 -11.66 -7.84
C ILE A 469 17.76 -12.32 -7.05
N ALA A 470 18.13 -13.56 -7.38
CA ALA A 470 19.27 -14.23 -6.76
C ALA A 470 20.60 -13.51 -7.09
N ALA A 471 20.79 -13.09 -8.35
CA ALA A 471 21.97 -12.35 -8.78
C ALA A 471 22.08 -10.98 -8.07
N TYR A 472 20.95 -10.29 -7.91
CA TYR A 472 20.87 -9.07 -7.12
C TYR A 472 21.32 -9.30 -5.68
N GLY A 473 20.80 -10.35 -5.04
CA GLY A 473 21.16 -10.72 -3.66
C GLY A 473 22.64 -11.09 -3.49
N GLN A 474 23.22 -11.79 -4.47
CA GLN A 474 24.63 -12.12 -4.50
C GLN A 474 25.52 -10.87 -4.54
N ASP A 475 25.16 -9.85 -5.32
CA ASP A 475 25.86 -8.56 -5.37
C ASP A 475 25.78 -7.80 -4.04
N GLN A 476 24.59 -7.70 -3.43
CA GLN A 476 24.40 -7.06 -2.13
C GLN A 476 25.24 -7.73 -1.03
N SER A 477 25.35 -9.05 -1.09
CA SER A 477 26.15 -9.82 -0.14
C SER A 477 27.66 -9.59 -0.27
N LYS A 478 28.16 -9.11 -1.42
CA LYS A 478 29.58 -8.76 -1.62
C LYS A 478 29.90 -7.37 -1.08
N SER A 479 28.96 -6.43 -1.17
CA SER A 479 29.12 -5.07 -0.63
C SER A 479 29.12 -4.98 0.90
N LEU A 480 28.76 -6.06 1.60
CA LEU A 480 28.72 -6.13 3.06
C LEU A 480 29.98 -6.75 3.68
N GLU A 481 30.90 -7.29 2.87
CA GLU A 481 32.22 -7.75 3.33
C GLU A 481 33.13 -6.52 3.47
N PRO A 482 33.66 -6.21 4.67
CA PRO A 482 34.59 -5.10 4.83
C PRO A 482 35.85 -5.38 4.00
N SER A 483 36.21 -4.45 3.13
CA SER A 483 37.48 -4.47 2.39
C SER A 483 38.64 -4.44 3.39
N PHE A 484 39.24 -5.60 3.64
CA PHE A 484 40.50 -5.70 4.36
C PHE A 484 41.63 -5.33 3.40
N CYS A 485 41.83 -4.03 3.18
CA CYS A 485 43.06 -3.50 2.60
C CYS A 485 43.30 -2.10 3.12
N ASP A 486 44.58 -1.80 3.35
CA ASP A 486 45.17 -0.52 3.77
C ASP A 486 45.21 -0.24 5.28
N THR A 487 45.93 -1.06 6.04
CA THR A 487 46.88 -0.53 7.04
C THR A 487 47.98 -1.54 7.39
N VAL A 488 48.97 -1.71 6.52
CA VAL A 488 50.30 -2.20 6.92
C VAL A 488 51.34 -1.40 6.16
N HIS A 489 51.76 -0.27 6.74
CA HIS A 489 53.15 0.18 6.77
C HIS A 489 53.23 1.45 7.61
N ASN A 490 53.69 1.30 8.85
CA ASN A 490 54.70 2.15 9.48
C ASN A 490 54.75 1.80 10.95
N PHE A 491 55.60 0.83 11.31
CA PHE A 491 56.36 0.82 12.56
C PHE A 491 57.46 -0.21 12.40
N GLU A 492 58.62 0.22 11.89
CA GLU A 492 59.90 -0.34 12.32
C GLU A 492 60.77 0.84 12.78
N THR A 493 61.38 0.59 13.94
CA THR A 493 62.29 1.41 14.74
C THR A 493 63.57 1.82 14.03
#